data_AF-A0A1Y3M762-F1
#
_entry.id   AF-A0A1Y3M762-F1
#
_cell.length_a   1.000
_cell.length_b   1.000
_cell.length_c   1.000
_cell.angle_alpha   90.00
_cell.angle_beta   90.00
_cell.angle_gamma   90.00
#
_symmetry.space_group_name_H-M   'P 1'
#
loop_
_entity.id
_entity.type
_entity.pdbx_description
1 polymer ?
#
loop_
_entity_poly.entity_id
_entity_poly.type
_entity_poly.pdbx_seq_one_letter_code
_entity_poly.pdbx_strand_id
1 'polypeptide(L)'
;MEKENIFKWKHYQPDIILLTVRWYLRYNLSFRDLVEMMEERGLSISHTTIMRWVHQYGPELDKRIRRYLKQTNDSWRVDETYIKVKGQWMYLYRAVDSQGNTIDFCLSKTRNQKAAKRFFKKALRSFHVSKPRVITVDKNPAYPVAIEELKEENKMPEGIQIRQVKYLNNIVEQDHRFIKKRVRSMLGLKSFKTATFILSGVEAMHMIKKEQIDLRHQSVQNQKKFIHRLFGLTA
;
A
#
# COMPACT_ATOMS: atom_id res chain seq x y z
N MET A 1 1.44 1.07 -28.78
CA MET A 1 2.09 1.83 -27.68
C MET A 1 3.27 1.01 -27.20
N GLU A 2 4.49 1.38 -27.58
CA GLU A 2 5.70 0.76 -27.05
C GLU A 2 5.65 0.81 -25.51
N LYS A 3 5.84 -0.33 -24.84
CA LYS A 3 5.96 -0.35 -23.39
C LYS A 3 7.24 0.39 -23.03
N GLU A 4 7.11 1.61 -22.50
CA GLU A 4 8.23 2.40 -22.02
C GLU A 4 9.08 1.55 -21.06
N ASN A 5 10.34 1.29 -21.43
CA ASN A 5 11.24 0.48 -20.62
C ASN A 5 11.64 1.28 -19.36
N ILE A 6 10.98 0.99 -18.25
CA ILE A 6 11.21 1.68 -16.97
C ILE A 6 12.61 1.45 -16.36
N PHE A 7 13.37 0.51 -16.92
CA PHE A 7 14.76 0.23 -16.55
C PHE A 7 15.77 0.81 -17.54
N LYS A 8 15.32 1.58 -18.54
CA LYS A 8 16.23 2.27 -19.46
C LYS A 8 17.22 3.13 -18.66
N TRP A 9 18.49 3.09 -19.04
CA TRP A 9 19.60 3.82 -18.41
C TRP A 9 19.92 3.40 -16.97
N LYS A 10 19.46 2.23 -16.51
CA LYS A 10 19.89 1.68 -15.22
C LYS A 10 21.16 0.87 -15.41
N HIS A 11 22.17 1.17 -14.60
CA HIS A 11 23.46 0.48 -14.61
C HIS A 11 23.34 -0.99 -14.17
N TYR A 12 22.38 -1.30 -13.30
CA TYR A 12 22.17 -2.64 -12.74
C TYR A 12 21.07 -3.38 -13.48
N GLN A 13 21.19 -4.71 -13.54
CA GLN A 13 20.17 -5.56 -14.14
C GLN A 13 18.81 -5.38 -13.44
N PRO A 14 17.69 -5.35 -14.19
CA PRO A 14 16.37 -5.09 -13.61
C PRO A 14 15.93 -6.08 -12.53
N ASP A 15 16.36 -7.34 -12.61
CA ASP A 15 16.03 -8.37 -11.63
C ASP A 15 16.72 -8.11 -10.28
N ILE A 16 17.95 -7.59 -10.26
CA ILE A 16 18.65 -7.12 -9.05
C ILE A 16 17.94 -5.90 -8.45
N ILE A 17 17.52 -4.96 -9.30
CA ILE A 17 16.76 -3.78 -8.88
C ILE A 17 15.44 -4.21 -8.23
N LEU A 18 14.68 -5.09 -8.87
CA LEU A 18 13.42 -5.58 -8.31
C LEU A 18 13.64 -6.48 -7.10
N LEU A 19 14.74 -7.22 -7.01
CA LEU A 19 15.08 -8.01 -5.83
C LEU A 19 15.24 -7.10 -4.61
N THR A 20 16.12 -6.10 -4.71
CA THR A 20 16.39 -5.14 -3.63
C THR A 20 15.15 -4.34 -3.24
N VAL A 21 14.38 -3.87 -4.21
CA VAL A 21 13.11 -3.17 -3.96
C VAL A 21 12.10 -4.07 -3.23
N ARG A 22 11.89 -5.31 -3.71
CA ARG A 22 10.96 -6.24 -3.05
C ARG A 22 11.41 -6.60 -1.64
N TRP A 23 12.70 -6.85 -1.44
CA TRP A 23 13.24 -7.17 -0.11
C TRP A 23 13.07 -6.00 0.85
N TYR A 24 13.41 -4.79 0.42
CA TYR A 24 13.15 -3.60 1.21
C TYR A 24 11.67 -3.46 1.56
N LEU A 25 10.75 -3.58 0.60
CA LEU A 25 9.34 -3.32 0.87
C LEU A 25 8.66 -4.42 1.70
N ARG A 26 9.15 -5.67 1.63
CA ARG A 26 8.54 -6.85 2.28
C ARG A 26 9.08 -7.15 3.67
N TYR A 27 10.38 -7.00 3.89
CA TYR A 27 11.07 -7.43 5.11
C TYR A 27 11.49 -6.22 5.96
N ASN A 28 11.74 -6.45 7.24
CA ASN A 28 12.18 -5.41 8.17
C ASN A 28 13.67 -5.11 8.01
N LEU A 29 14.07 -4.75 6.80
CA LEU A 29 15.45 -4.43 6.45
C LEU A 29 15.63 -2.92 6.34
N SER A 30 16.79 -2.46 6.76
CA SER A 30 17.31 -1.12 6.48
C SER A 30 17.93 -1.07 5.07
N PHE A 31 18.23 0.13 4.57
CA PHE A 31 18.99 0.23 3.31
C PHE A 31 20.43 -0.25 3.46
N ARG A 32 21.02 -0.20 4.66
CA ARG A 32 22.39 -0.66 4.92
C ARG A 32 22.46 -2.18 4.92
N ASP A 33 21.50 -2.84 5.56
CA ASP A 33 21.38 -4.30 5.53
C ASP A 33 21.32 -4.80 4.07
N LEU A 34 20.59 -4.09 3.20
CA LEU A 34 20.54 -4.45 1.78
C LEU A 34 21.85 -4.19 1.03
N VAL A 35 22.66 -3.23 1.46
CA VAL A 35 24.00 -3.04 0.88
C VAL A 35 24.88 -4.22 1.25
N GLU A 36 24.92 -4.59 2.53
CA GLU A 36 25.69 -5.74 3.04
C GLU A 36 25.26 -7.04 2.34
N MET A 37 23.96 -7.30 2.23
CA MET A 37 23.42 -8.47 1.51
C MET A 37 23.74 -8.48 0.01
N MET A 38 23.96 -7.31 -0.61
CA MET A 38 24.37 -7.23 -2.02
C MET A 38 25.89 -7.39 -2.15
N GLU A 39 26.66 -6.92 -1.18
CA GLU A 39 28.11 -7.11 -1.10
C GLU A 39 28.47 -8.59 -0.92
N GLU A 40 27.74 -9.33 -0.09
CA GLU A 40 27.85 -10.81 0.01
C GLU A 40 27.65 -11.52 -1.34
N ARG A 41 26.96 -10.87 -2.29
CA ARG A 41 26.70 -11.37 -3.65
C ARG A 41 27.68 -10.78 -4.69
N GLY A 42 28.72 -10.09 -4.25
CA GLY A 42 29.73 -9.45 -5.11
C GLY A 42 29.28 -8.15 -5.76
N LEU A 43 28.20 -7.51 -5.29
CA LEU A 43 27.64 -6.29 -5.87
C LEU A 43 27.88 -5.09 -4.94
N SER A 44 28.74 -4.16 -5.37
CA SER A 44 28.98 -2.90 -4.65
C SER A 44 27.91 -1.84 -5.00
N ILE A 45 26.84 -1.76 -4.21
CA ILE A 45 25.72 -0.85 -4.42
C ILE A 45 25.62 0.17 -3.28
N SER A 46 25.54 1.47 -3.60
CA SER A 46 25.26 2.48 -2.57
C SER A 46 23.83 2.40 -2.03
N HIS A 47 23.65 2.58 -0.72
CA HIS A 47 22.34 2.67 -0.08
C HIS A 47 21.43 3.74 -0.71
N THR A 48 22.00 4.84 -1.23
CA THR A 48 21.25 5.90 -1.91
C THR A 48 20.69 5.45 -3.26
N THR A 49 21.38 4.54 -3.95
CA THR A 49 20.92 3.93 -5.20
C THR A 49 19.70 3.07 -4.94
N ILE A 50 19.76 2.21 -3.91
CA ILE A 50 18.62 1.37 -3.49
C ILE A 50 17.44 2.25 -3.06
N MET A 51 17.68 3.33 -2.32
CA MET A 51 16.64 4.29 -1.93
C MET A 51 15.94 4.90 -3.15
N ARG A 52 16.70 5.32 -4.17
CA ARG A 52 16.13 5.87 -5.42
C ARG A 52 15.29 4.83 -6.15
N TRP A 53 15.73 3.56 -6.20
CA TRP A 53 14.93 2.47 -6.76
C TRP A 53 13.63 2.26 -6.00
N VAL A 54 13.65 2.23 -4.66
CA VAL A 54 12.43 2.08 -3.86
C VAL A 54 11.46 3.23 -4.10
N HIS A 55 11.95 4.48 -4.16
CA HIS A 55 11.11 5.63 -4.45
C HIS A 55 10.48 5.59 -5.85
N GLN A 56 11.21 5.09 -6.84
CA GLN A 56 10.73 5.00 -8.22
C GLN A 56 9.77 3.81 -8.41
N TYR A 57 10.17 2.62 -7.96
CA TYR A 57 9.48 1.37 -8.28
C TYR A 57 8.41 0.97 -7.25
N GLY A 58 8.44 1.50 -6.03
CA GLY A 58 7.40 1.27 -5.02
C GLY A 58 6.00 1.74 -5.46
N PRO A 59 5.84 3.02 -5.87
CA PRO A 59 4.57 3.51 -6.43
C PRO A 59 4.16 2.78 -7.72
N GLU A 60 5.13 2.45 -8.57
CA GLU A 60 4.86 1.75 -9.82
C GLU A 60 4.35 0.33 -9.56
N LEU A 61 4.89 -0.35 -8.53
CA LEU A 61 4.40 -1.64 -8.08
C LEU A 61 2.93 -1.54 -7.65
N ASP A 62 2.58 -0.60 -6.77
CA ASP A 62 1.19 -0.36 -6.35
C ASP A 62 0.27 -0.12 -7.55
N LYS A 63 0.66 0.78 -8.45
CA LYS A 63 -0.10 1.11 -9.66
C LYS A 63 -0.35 -0.12 -10.54
N ARG A 64 0.67 -0.95 -10.78
CA ARG A 64 0.58 -2.12 -11.65
C ARG A 64 -0.23 -3.25 -11.05
N ILE A 65 -0.14 -3.49 -9.74
CA ILE A 65 -0.82 -4.63 -9.10
C ILE A 65 -2.33 -4.41 -8.98
N ARG A 66 -2.80 -3.16 -8.90
CA ARG A 66 -4.23 -2.83 -8.66
C ARG A 66 -5.20 -3.49 -9.64
N ARG A 67 -4.77 -3.72 -10.89
CA ARG A 67 -5.59 -4.38 -11.94
C ARG A 67 -5.70 -5.90 -11.78
N TYR A 68 -4.87 -6.50 -10.92
CA TYR A 68 -4.78 -7.94 -10.69
C TYR A 68 -5.24 -8.34 -9.29
N LEU A 69 -5.69 -7.36 -8.48
CA LEU A 69 -6.29 -7.64 -7.19
C LEU A 69 -7.65 -8.29 -7.40
N LYS A 70 -7.95 -9.31 -6.60
CA LYS A 70 -9.27 -9.91 -6.47
C LYS A 70 -10.28 -8.84 -6.05
N GLN A 71 -11.51 -8.99 -6.54
CA GLN A 71 -12.62 -8.12 -6.19
C GLN A 71 -12.85 -8.18 -4.66
N THR A 72 -12.92 -7.02 -4.01
CA THR A 72 -13.26 -6.95 -2.58
C THR A 72 -14.76 -7.16 -2.36
N ASN A 73 -15.17 -7.53 -1.16
CA ASN A 73 -16.60 -7.53 -0.81
C ASN A 73 -17.14 -6.13 -0.49
N ASP A 74 -18.45 -6.06 -0.18
CA ASP A 74 -19.22 -4.85 0.07
C ASP A 74 -19.23 -4.39 1.54
N SER A 75 -18.51 -5.10 2.43
CA SER A 75 -18.45 -4.83 3.87
C SER A 75 -17.08 -4.27 4.28
N TRP A 76 -17.01 -2.95 4.43
CA TRP A 76 -15.76 -2.25 4.67
C TRP A 76 -15.50 -2.05 6.17
N ARG A 77 -14.24 -2.07 6.57
CA ARG A 77 -13.72 -1.59 7.86
C ARG A 77 -12.70 -0.51 7.57
N VAL A 78 -12.94 0.68 8.11
CA VAL A 78 -12.14 1.87 7.87
C VAL A 78 -11.62 2.38 9.20
N ASP A 79 -10.32 2.61 9.23
CA ASP A 79 -9.65 3.14 10.40
C ASP A 79 -8.40 3.91 9.95
N GLU A 80 -7.86 4.70 10.86
CA GLU A 80 -6.64 5.46 10.66
C GLU A 80 -5.60 5.12 11.71
N THR A 81 -4.34 5.20 11.31
CA THR A 81 -3.25 4.96 12.25
C THR A 81 -2.13 5.98 12.15
N TYR A 82 -1.46 6.20 13.27
CA TYR A 82 -0.38 7.16 13.38
C TYR A 82 0.92 6.61 12.80
N ILE A 83 1.53 7.38 11.90
CA ILE A 83 2.84 7.13 11.31
C ILE A 83 3.73 8.36 11.51
N LYS A 84 4.95 8.14 12.00
CA LYS A 84 5.91 9.22 12.24
C LYS A 84 6.70 9.53 10.96
N VAL A 85 6.59 10.76 10.47
CA VAL A 85 7.31 11.27 9.29
C VAL A 85 7.99 12.59 9.66
N LYS A 86 9.31 12.65 9.47
CA LYS A 86 10.18 13.78 9.83
C LYS A 86 9.94 14.27 11.26
N GLY A 87 9.80 13.32 12.19
CA GLY A 87 9.54 13.62 13.60
C GLY A 87 8.08 13.92 13.95
N GLN A 88 7.21 14.17 12.97
CA GLN A 88 5.80 14.54 13.18
C GLN A 88 4.87 13.34 12.99
N TRP A 89 3.82 13.26 13.81
CA TRP A 89 2.78 12.26 13.65
C TRP A 89 1.83 12.64 12.51
N MET A 90 1.57 11.68 11.64
CA MET A 90 0.67 11.80 10.50
C MET A 90 -0.30 10.62 10.48
N TYR A 91 -1.36 10.72 9.67
CA TYR A 91 -2.47 9.78 9.66
C TYR A 91 -2.45 8.95 8.38
N LEU A 92 -2.27 7.64 8.52
CA LEU A 92 -2.50 6.69 7.43
C LEU A 92 -3.93 6.17 7.55
N TYR A 93 -4.80 6.65 6.66
CA TYR A 93 -6.13 6.10 6.47
C TYR A 93 -6.03 4.77 5.74
N ARG A 94 -6.85 3.80 6.14
CA ARG A 94 -6.92 2.48 5.52
C ARG A 94 -8.36 1.97 5.53
N ALA A 95 -8.69 1.23 4.47
CA ALA A 95 -9.89 0.40 4.42
C ALA A 95 -9.52 -1.03 4.04
N VAL A 96 -10.15 -1.99 4.70
CA VAL A 96 -10.12 -3.42 4.37
C VAL A 96 -11.53 -3.95 4.29
N ASP A 97 -11.74 -5.00 3.52
CA ASP A 97 -13.04 -5.68 3.47
C ASP A 97 -13.20 -6.66 4.66
N SER A 98 -14.34 -7.34 4.75
CA SER A 98 -14.61 -8.28 5.85
C SER A 98 -13.71 -9.52 5.88
N GLN A 99 -13.00 -9.80 4.78
CA GLN A 99 -12.05 -10.91 4.66
C GLN A 99 -10.61 -10.42 4.86
N GLY A 100 -10.40 -9.13 5.13
CA GLY A 100 -9.08 -8.53 5.31
C GLY A 100 -8.37 -8.18 4.00
N ASN A 101 -9.03 -8.23 2.84
CA ASN A 101 -8.46 -7.72 1.60
C ASN A 101 -8.37 -6.19 1.66
N THR A 102 -7.25 -5.64 1.20
CA THR A 102 -7.06 -4.18 1.23
C THR A 102 -7.92 -3.54 0.14
N ILE A 103 -8.74 -2.56 0.54
CA ILE A 103 -9.54 -1.74 -0.36
C ILE A 103 -8.65 -0.60 -0.85
N ASP A 104 -8.21 0.26 0.06
CA ASP A 104 -7.24 1.30 -0.23
C ASP A 104 -6.60 1.89 1.04
N PHE A 105 -5.59 2.75 0.83
CA PHE A 105 -4.88 3.50 1.87
C PHE A 105 -4.55 4.93 1.42
N CYS A 106 -4.41 5.88 2.36
CA CYS A 106 -3.98 7.25 2.06
C CYS A 106 -3.24 7.87 3.25
N LEU A 107 -2.01 8.35 3.02
CA LEU A 107 -1.29 9.16 4.01
C LEU A 107 -1.81 10.61 3.98
N SER A 108 -2.04 11.18 5.15
CA SER A 108 -2.49 12.56 5.34
C SER A 108 -1.76 13.23 6.49
N LYS A 109 -1.52 14.54 6.36
CA LYS A 109 -1.00 15.37 7.46
C LYS A 109 -2.06 15.66 8.53
N THR A 110 -3.34 15.59 8.18
CA THR A 110 -4.47 15.99 9.03
C THR A 110 -5.49 14.87 9.20
N ARG A 111 -6.15 14.86 10.37
CA ARG A 111 -7.30 14.00 10.69
C ARG A 111 -8.62 14.77 10.61
N ASN A 112 -8.91 15.33 9.44
CA ASN A 112 -10.11 16.13 9.20
C ASN A 112 -10.99 15.52 8.11
N GLN A 113 -12.21 16.05 8.01
CA GLN A 113 -13.21 15.63 7.03
C GLN A 113 -12.69 15.68 5.59
N LYS A 114 -11.94 16.73 5.21
CA LYS A 114 -11.32 16.83 3.86
C LYS A 114 -10.39 15.65 3.55
N ALA A 115 -9.62 15.20 4.54
CA ALA A 115 -8.74 14.04 4.38
C ALA A 115 -9.53 12.73 4.28
N ALA A 116 -10.55 12.53 5.12
CA ALA A 116 -11.44 11.38 5.06
C ALA A 116 -12.19 11.30 3.71
N LYS A 117 -12.74 12.42 3.23
CA LYS A 117 -13.39 12.53 1.92
C LYS A 117 -12.44 12.20 0.78
N ARG A 118 -11.21 12.72 0.81
CA ARG A 118 -10.17 12.39 -0.17
C ARG A 118 -9.85 10.89 -0.17
N PHE A 119 -9.77 10.28 1.01
CA PHE A 119 -9.54 8.85 1.16
C PHE A 119 -10.68 8.03 0.53
N PHE A 120 -11.94 8.30 0.86
CA PHE A 120 -13.08 7.59 0.26
C PHE A 120 -13.17 7.79 -1.25
N LYS A 121 -12.95 9.01 -1.76
CA LYS A 121 -12.90 9.27 -3.22
C LYS A 121 -11.81 8.43 -3.91
N LYS A 122 -10.67 8.23 -3.26
CA LYS A 122 -9.58 7.39 -3.79
C LYS A 122 -9.98 5.91 -3.78
N ALA A 123 -10.54 5.42 -2.67
CA ALA A 123 -10.95 4.04 -2.51
C ALA A 123 -12.02 3.62 -3.54
N LEU A 124 -13.05 4.45 -3.70
CA LEU A 124 -14.18 4.18 -4.62
C LEU A 124 -13.83 4.24 -6.10
N ARG A 125 -12.67 4.83 -6.46
CA ARG A 125 -12.18 4.87 -7.84
C ARG A 125 -11.42 3.61 -8.26
N SER A 126 -11.06 2.74 -7.32
CA SER A 126 -10.26 1.56 -7.61
C SER A 126 -11.11 0.46 -8.25
N PHE A 127 -10.61 -0.14 -9.34
CA PHE A 127 -11.38 -1.11 -10.14
C PHE A 127 -11.74 -2.40 -9.39
N HIS A 128 -10.88 -2.86 -8.49
CA HIS A 128 -11.06 -4.09 -7.71
C HIS A 128 -12.00 -3.90 -6.51
N VAL A 129 -12.55 -2.70 -6.32
CA VAL A 129 -13.33 -2.34 -5.13
C VAL A 129 -14.82 -2.43 -5.47
N SER A 130 -15.53 -3.28 -4.74
CA SER A 130 -16.99 -3.34 -4.83
C SER A 130 -17.63 -2.15 -4.14
N LYS A 131 -18.78 -1.69 -4.66
CA LYS A 131 -19.57 -0.65 -4.01
C LYS A 131 -19.91 -1.09 -2.58
N PRO A 132 -19.61 -0.29 -1.54
CA PRO A 132 -19.91 -0.69 -0.18
C PRO A 132 -21.42 -0.73 0.04
N ARG A 133 -21.86 -1.73 0.80
CA ARG A 133 -23.20 -1.79 1.41
C ARG A 133 -23.13 -1.31 2.86
N VAL A 134 -22.04 -1.63 3.55
CA VAL A 134 -21.80 -1.23 4.95
C VAL A 134 -20.37 -0.76 5.14
N ILE A 135 -20.19 0.35 5.85
CA ILE A 135 -18.89 0.86 6.25
C ILE A 135 -18.84 0.88 7.77
N THR A 136 -17.97 0.04 8.33
CA THR A 136 -17.66 0.06 9.75
C THR A 136 -16.53 1.05 9.99
N VAL A 137 -16.76 2.06 10.81
CA VAL A 137 -15.78 3.10 11.16
C VAL A 137 -15.59 3.15 12.67
N ASP A 138 -14.43 3.64 13.12
CA ASP A 138 -14.25 4.07 14.50
C ASP A 138 -15.03 5.38 14.78
N LYS A 139 -15.10 5.80 16.04
CA LYS A 139 -15.83 6.98 16.54
C LYS A 139 -15.29 8.33 16.06
N ASN A 140 -14.48 8.37 15.01
CA ASN A 140 -13.95 9.61 14.46
C ASN A 140 -15.08 10.41 13.77
N PRO A 141 -15.39 11.65 14.24
CA PRO A 141 -16.51 12.44 13.72
C PRO A 141 -16.31 12.88 12.27
N ALA A 142 -15.08 12.82 11.73
CA ALA A 142 -14.81 13.17 10.34
C ALA A 142 -15.43 12.17 9.33
N TYR A 143 -15.63 10.91 9.71
CA TYR A 143 -16.13 9.88 8.76
C TYR A 143 -17.60 10.07 8.39
N PRO A 144 -18.56 10.21 9.32
CA PRO A 144 -19.96 10.38 8.95
C PRO A 144 -20.19 11.59 8.04
N VAL A 145 -19.60 12.74 8.39
CA VAL A 145 -19.75 13.98 7.60
C VAL A 145 -19.11 13.83 6.22
N ALA A 146 -17.97 13.15 6.10
CA ALA A 146 -17.36 12.88 4.79
C ALA A 146 -18.18 11.90 3.93
N ILE A 147 -18.87 10.94 4.55
CA ILE A 147 -19.72 9.98 3.84
C ILE A 147 -21.00 10.66 3.34
N GLU A 148 -21.65 11.47 4.18
CA GLU A 148 -22.86 12.22 3.80
C GLU A 148 -22.60 13.17 2.63
N GLU A 149 -21.53 13.98 2.68
CA GLU A 149 -21.16 14.84 1.54
C GLU A 149 -20.88 14.05 0.24
N LEU A 150 -20.40 12.80 0.36
CA LEU A 150 -20.15 11.96 -0.82
C LEU A 150 -21.41 11.32 -1.38
N LYS A 151 -22.44 11.11 -0.55
CA LYS A 151 -23.78 10.74 -1.00
C LYS A 151 -24.42 11.91 -1.74
N GLU A 152 -24.37 13.12 -1.18
CA GLU A 152 -24.87 14.35 -1.83
C GLU A 152 -24.19 14.62 -3.19
N GLU A 153 -22.89 14.35 -3.31
CA GLU A 153 -22.15 14.47 -4.58
C GLU A 153 -22.43 13.32 -5.58
N ASN A 154 -23.32 12.38 -5.28
CA ASN A 154 -23.56 11.15 -6.07
C ASN A 154 -22.28 10.34 -6.31
N LYS A 155 -21.32 10.39 -5.37
CA LYS A 155 -20.06 9.63 -5.42
C LYS A 155 -20.11 8.37 -4.57
N MET A 156 -21.12 8.22 -3.71
CA MET A 156 -21.40 7.01 -2.94
C MET A 156 -22.87 6.60 -3.08
N PRO A 157 -23.17 5.29 -3.10
CA PRO A 157 -24.54 4.79 -3.00
C PRO A 157 -25.28 5.35 -1.76
N GLU A 158 -26.54 5.74 -1.95
CA GLU A 158 -27.37 6.29 -0.86
C GLU A 158 -27.66 5.26 0.24
N GLY A 159 -27.83 3.99 -0.11
CA GLY A 159 -28.15 2.90 0.81
C GLY A 159 -27.01 2.40 1.71
N ILE A 160 -25.86 3.10 1.75
CA ILE A 160 -24.75 2.69 2.61
C ILE A 160 -25.11 2.87 4.08
N GLN A 161 -24.97 1.78 4.83
CA GLN A 161 -25.09 1.80 6.29
C GLN A 161 -23.74 2.10 6.94
N ILE A 162 -23.72 3.05 7.87
CA ILE A 162 -22.56 3.32 8.71
C ILE A 162 -22.74 2.56 10.02
N ARG A 163 -21.74 1.78 10.42
CA ARG A 163 -21.74 1.01 11.66
C ARG A 163 -20.56 1.40 12.54
N GLN A 164 -20.78 1.53 13.83
CA GLN A 164 -19.73 1.72 14.83
C GLN A 164 -19.70 0.51 15.75
N VAL A 165 -18.84 -0.46 15.43
CA VAL A 165 -18.73 -1.69 16.23
C VAL A 165 -17.28 -2.05 16.47
N LYS A 166 -16.89 -1.93 17.74
CA LYS A 166 -15.51 -2.05 18.22
C LYS A 166 -14.82 -3.35 17.76
N TYR A 167 -15.49 -4.50 17.90
CA TYR A 167 -14.87 -5.81 17.63
C TYR A 167 -14.63 -6.09 16.14
N LEU A 168 -15.34 -5.41 15.23
CA LEU A 168 -15.13 -5.60 13.78
C LEU A 168 -13.90 -4.86 13.26
N ASN A 169 -13.38 -3.89 14.02
CA ASN A 169 -12.16 -3.15 13.69
C ASN A 169 -10.88 -3.97 13.91
N ASN A 170 -10.96 -5.10 14.60
CA ASN A 170 -9.81 -5.99 14.81
C ASN A 170 -9.07 -6.29 13.49
N ILE A 171 -9.78 -6.55 12.39
CA ILE A 171 -9.16 -6.89 11.10
C ILE A 171 -8.28 -5.74 10.57
N VAL A 172 -8.77 -4.50 10.60
CA VAL A 172 -7.98 -3.34 10.13
C VAL A 172 -6.82 -3.03 11.09
N GLU A 173 -7.01 -3.25 12.39
CA GLU A 173 -5.95 -3.14 13.40
C GLU A 173 -4.84 -4.18 13.19
N GLN A 174 -5.17 -5.42 12.81
CA GLN A 174 -4.17 -6.44 12.47
C GLN A 174 -3.29 -5.98 11.31
N ASP A 175 -3.92 -5.44 10.27
CA ASP A 175 -3.25 -4.84 9.12
C ASP A 175 -2.35 -3.66 9.56
N HIS A 176 -2.81 -2.80 10.49
CA HIS A 176 -2.01 -1.70 11.03
C HIS A 176 -0.73 -2.19 11.72
N ARG A 177 -0.77 -3.34 12.41
CA ARG A 177 0.42 -3.92 13.07
C ARG A 177 1.53 -4.24 12.05
N PHE A 178 1.17 -4.76 10.88
CA PHE A 178 2.16 -5.06 9.83
C PHE A 178 2.89 -3.79 9.36
N ILE A 179 2.13 -2.74 9.01
CA ILE A 179 2.72 -1.47 8.55
C ILE A 179 3.55 -0.81 9.65
N LYS A 180 3.05 -0.77 10.88
CA LYS A 180 3.81 -0.22 12.01
C LYS A 180 5.12 -0.97 12.23
N LYS A 181 5.10 -2.30 12.14
CA LYS A 181 6.33 -3.12 12.22
C LYS A 181 7.32 -2.74 11.12
N ARG A 182 6.85 -2.63 9.87
CA ARG A 182 7.72 -2.27 8.75
C ARG A 182 8.27 -0.85 8.87
N VAL A 183 7.43 0.14 9.16
CA VAL A 183 7.84 1.55 9.32
C VAL A 183 8.80 1.72 10.49
N ARG A 184 8.62 0.99 11.61
CA ARG A 184 9.52 1.07 12.77
C ARG A 184 10.97 0.75 12.40
N SER A 185 11.19 -0.30 11.61
CA SER A 185 12.52 -0.68 11.13
C SER A 185 13.16 0.32 10.15
N MET A 186 12.40 1.28 9.61
CA MET A 186 12.93 2.31 8.70
C MET A 186 13.58 3.50 9.44
N LEU A 187 13.58 3.51 10.78
CA LEU A 187 14.13 4.60 11.61
C LEU A 187 13.57 5.99 11.26
N GLY A 188 12.30 6.02 10.87
CA GLY A 188 11.52 7.23 10.58
C GLY A 188 11.65 7.72 9.14
N LEU A 189 10.51 7.88 8.47
CA LEU A 189 10.41 8.41 7.11
C LEU A 189 10.81 9.90 7.12
N LYS A 190 11.66 10.35 6.19
CA LYS A 190 12.28 11.69 6.26
C LYS A 190 11.48 12.82 5.59
N SER A 191 10.55 12.50 4.70
CA SER A 191 9.70 13.49 4.03
C SER A 191 8.31 12.91 3.75
N PHE A 192 7.30 13.78 3.64
CA PHE A 192 5.93 13.36 3.30
C PHE A 192 5.85 12.68 1.94
N LYS A 193 6.57 13.22 0.94
CA LYS A 193 6.58 12.70 -0.43
C LYS A 193 7.21 11.31 -0.48
N THR A 194 8.40 11.15 0.10
CA THR A 194 9.08 9.85 0.13
C THR A 194 8.35 8.83 1.00
N ALA A 195 7.73 9.25 2.12
CA ALA A 195 6.84 8.41 2.91
C ALA A 195 5.70 7.83 2.08
N THR A 196 5.06 8.67 1.26
CA THR A 196 3.98 8.22 0.36
C THR A 196 4.47 7.17 -0.64
N PHE A 197 5.67 7.36 -1.21
CA PHE A 197 6.22 6.40 -2.18
C PHE A 197 6.56 5.05 -1.55
N ILE A 198 7.22 5.08 -0.39
CA ILE A 198 7.61 3.87 0.34
C ILE A 198 6.36 3.13 0.82
N LEU A 199 5.39 3.83 1.44
CA LEU A 199 4.15 3.23 1.91
C LEU A 199 3.37 2.58 0.77
N SER A 200 3.34 3.21 -0.42
CA SER A 200 2.69 2.60 -1.59
C SER A 200 3.32 1.24 -1.94
N GLY A 201 4.64 1.15 -1.95
CA GLY A 201 5.32 -0.12 -2.19
C GLY A 201 5.13 -1.15 -1.06
N VAL A 202 5.11 -0.71 0.19
CA VAL A 202 4.91 -1.60 1.36
C VAL A 202 3.50 -2.19 1.33
N GLU A 203 2.49 -1.37 1.08
CA GLU A 203 1.10 -1.79 0.94
C GLU A 203 0.93 -2.73 -0.25
N ALA A 204 1.59 -2.46 -1.37
CA ALA A 204 1.59 -3.33 -2.54
C ALA A 204 2.16 -4.72 -2.22
N MET A 205 3.32 -4.77 -1.57
CA MET A 205 3.90 -6.04 -1.11
C MET A 205 3.04 -6.73 -0.05
N HIS A 206 2.32 -5.98 0.78
CA HIS A 206 1.41 -6.53 1.77
C HIS A 206 0.19 -7.18 1.12
N MET A 207 -0.44 -6.52 0.14
CA MET A 207 -1.56 -7.09 -0.64
C MET A 207 -1.14 -8.39 -1.36
N ILE A 208 0.06 -8.41 -1.96
CA ILE A 208 0.62 -9.63 -2.56
C ILE A 208 0.81 -10.73 -1.50
N LYS A 209 1.32 -10.37 -0.31
CA LYS A 209 1.56 -11.31 0.79
C LYS A 209 0.26 -11.87 1.38
N LYS A 210 -0.82 -11.09 1.38
CA LYS A 210 -2.17 -11.50 1.80
C LYS A 210 -2.91 -12.30 0.73
N GLU A 211 -2.25 -12.67 -0.37
CA GLU A 211 -2.84 -13.51 -1.42
C GLU A 211 -4.06 -12.88 -2.10
N GLN A 212 -4.14 -11.55 -2.07
CA GLN A 212 -5.19 -10.78 -2.74
C GLN A 212 -5.05 -10.82 -4.27
N ILE A 213 -3.95 -11.38 -4.78
CA ILE A 213 -3.77 -11.65 -6.21
C ILE A 213 -4.00 -13.12 -6.45
N ASP A 214 -4.73 -13.43 -7.51
CA ASP A 214 -4.96 -14.81 -7.90
C ASP A 214 -3.73 -15.39 -8.60
N LEU A 215 -2.99 -16.22 -7.86
CA LEU A 215 -1.85 -16.99 -8.35
C LEU A 215 -2.22 -18.46 -8.24
N ARG A 216 -2.01 -19.24 -9.33
CA ARG A 216 -2.30 -20.70 -9.38
C ARG A 216 -1.80 -21.46 -8.15
N HIS A 217 -0.61 -21.10 -7.66
CA HIS A 217 -0.09 -21.56 -6.38
C HIS A 217 0.51 -20.38 -5.62
N GLN A 218 0.12 -20.21 -4.36
CA GLN A 218 0.61 -19.15 -3.51
C GLN A 218 1.99 -19.50 -2.95
N SER A 219 3.03 -19.08 -3.68
CA SER A 219 4.43 -19.25 -3.26
C SER A 219 5.21 -17.96 -3.45
N VAL A 220 6.27 -17.76 -2.66
CA VAL A 220 7.16 -16.60 -2.80
C VAL A 220 7.79 -16.55 -4.20
N GLN A 221 8.05 -17.71 -4.80
CA GLN A 221 8.57 -17.81 -6.16
C GLN A 221 7.54 -17.36 -7.20
N ASN A 222 6.26 -17.73 -7.06
CA ASN A 222 5.21 -17.28 -7.97
C ASN A 222 4.91 -15.79 -7.80
N GLN A 223 4.95 -15.28 -6.57
CA GLN A 223 4.86 -13.84 -6.32
C GLN A 223 6.03 -13.09 -6.98
N LYS A 224 7.26 -13.62 -6.92
CA LYS A 224 8.42 -13.07 -7.65
C LYS A 224 8.16 -13.06 -9.16
N LYS A 225 7.79 -14.20 -9.76
CA LYS A 225 7.54 -14.34 -11.20
C LYS A 225 6.43 -13.40 -11.67
N PHE A 226 5.36 -13.26 -10.87
CA PHE A 226 4.27 -12.32 -11.14
C PHE A 226 4.79 -10.87 -11.18
N ILE A 227 5.54 -10.43 -10.17
CA ILE A 227 6.11 -9.06 -10.16
C ILE A 227 7.06 -8.87 -11.35
N HIS A 228 7.92 -9.83 -11.66
CA HIS A 228 8.80 -9.75 -12.83
C HIS A 228 8.01 -9.54 -14.13
N ARG A 229 6.93 -10.31 -14.32
CA ARG A 229 6.02 -10.15 -15.47
C ARG A 229 5.36 -8.77 -15.51
N LEU A 230 4.91 -8.24 -14.36
CA LEU A 230 4.36 -6.88 -14.29
C LEU A 230 5.37 -5.84 -14.77
N PHE A 231 6.65 -6.07 -14.52
CA PHE A 231 7.76 -5.20 -14.89
C PHE A 231 8.35 -5.49 -16.27
N GLY A 232 7.80 -6.46 -17.02
CA GLY A 232 8.24 -6.79 -18.37
C GLY A 232 9.53 -7.63 -18.42
N LEU A 233 9.93 -8.23 -17.29
CA LEU A 233 11.01 -9.19 -17.26
C LEU A 233 10.47 -10.57 -17.67
N THR A 234 11.10 -11.17 -18.68
CA THR A 234 10.84 -12.57 -19.05
C THR A 234 11.27 -13.49 -17.91
N ALA A 235 10.46 -14.51 -17.65
CA ALA A 235 10.68 -15.49 -16.59
C ALA A 235 11.79 -16.47 -16.94
#